data_AF-A0A971T6N0-F1
#
_entry.id   AF-A0A971T6N0-F1
#
_cell.length_a   1.000
_cell.length_b   1.000
_cell.length_c   1.000
_cell.angle_alpha   90.00
_cell.angle_beta   90.00
_cell.angle_gamma   90.00
#
_symmetry.space_group_name_H-M   'P 1'
#
loop_
_entity.id
_entity.type
_entity.pdbx_description
1 polymer ?
#
loop_
_entity_poly.entity_id
_entity_poly.type
_entity_poly.pdbx_seq_one_letter_code
_entity_poly.pdbx_strand_id
1 'polypeptide(L)'
;MQYKLPRKSFILLSLAALALVAGYFYYDNNSPPCSSPAPVHVAVDQSKSADSLEEKALPPTDKADKSANSTGKSDVESRENPVEVEQQIPPVIQAAAPATQTPPVKPAENQVVQAGTGTKVSRAPNTYINDSYPMLSKDKGTFGQFHYRDTYGGRIEIDPQWVEANIVTIVLPGINRKVQVHKNAADNFITAFNYINNGTAVVNGREVPLLSLVKSMDGTFVTRHVNWSPTRGISNHSWGIAIDINAADHYRYVNPGKEPADPNLILWEKAFKPAGFSWGNSYSDSMHYELLK
;
A
#
# COMPACT_ATOMS: atom_id res chain seq x y z
N MET A 1 34.33 -80.62 14.97
CA MET A 1 33.14 -79.76 15.15
C MET A 1 33.41 -78.43 14.47
N GLN A 2 32.57 -78.01 13.52
CA GLN A 2 32.61 -76.66 12.93
C GLN A 2 31.18 -76.16 12.75
N TYR A 3 30.92 -74.93 13.20
CA TYR A 3 29.60 -74.30 13.13
C TYR A 3 29.31 -73.76 11.73
N LYS A 4 28.08 -73.95 11.26
CA LYS A 4 27.62 -73.58 9.92
C LYS A 4 26.61 -72.44 10.03
N LEU A 5 27.03 -71.21 9.75
CA LEU A 5 26.14 -70.04 9.66
C LEU A 5 25.65 -69.84 8.21
N PRO A 6 24.34 -69.62 7.97
CA PRO A 6 23.82 -69.37 6.62
C PRO A 6 24.06 -67.92 6.17
N ARG A 7 23.93 -67.71 4.85
CA ARG A 7 24.33 -66.48 4.15
C ARG A 7 23.25 -65.40 4.15
N LYS A 8 23.72 -64.16 4.30
CA LYS A 8 23.27 -62.90 3.68
C LYS A 8 22.02 -62.95 2.77
N SER A 9 21.06 -62.07 3.05
CA SER A 9 20.27 -61.39 2.01
C SER A 9 20.58 -59.89 2.04
N PHE A 10 20.87 -59.33 0.87
CA PHE A 10 21.05 -57.88 0.67
C PHE A 10 19.69 -57.23 0.44
N ILE A 11 19.41 -56.14 1.15
CA ILE A 11 18.57 -55.03 0.66
C ILE A 11 19.36 -53.75 0.96
N LEU A 12 19.48 -52.87 -0.03
CA LEU A 12 20.31 -51.66 0.01
C LEU A 12 19.54 -50.57 -0.74
N LEU A 13 19.79 -49.30 -0.37
CA LEU A 13 19.12 -48.06 -0.81
C LEU A 13 17.71 -47.83 -0.22
N SER A 14 17.28 -46.61 0.10
CA SER A 14 18.02 -45.33 0.32
C SER A 14 17.07 -44.29 0.94
N LEU A 15 17.63 -43.12 1.27
CA LEU A 15 17.02 -41.78 1.36
C LEU A 15 16.36 -41.27 2.65
N ALA A 16 16.75 -40.01 2.90
CA ALA A 16 16.02 -38.91 3.53
C ALA A 16 15.84 -38.93 5.06
N ALA A 17 16.76 -38.24 5.73
CA ALA A 17 16.53 -37.70 7.06
C ALA A 17 15.35 -36.72 7.05
N LEU A 18 14.35 -36.96 7.90
CA LEU A 18 13.29 -35.99 8.18
C LEU A 18 13.74 -35.08 9.33
N ALA A 19 14.26 -33.90 9.01
CA ALA A 19 14.60 -32.89 10.00
C ALA A 19 13.32 -32.26 10.58
N LEU A 20 13.04 -32.52 11.86
CA LEU A 20 12.01 -31.82 12.62
C LEU A 20 12.41 -30.36 12.85
N VAL A 21 11.90 -29.45 12.03
CA VAL A 21 11.95 -28.00 12.34
C VAL A 21 10.70 -27.63 13.14
N ALA A 22 10.83 -27.67 14.46
CA ALA A 22 9.83 -27.13 15.38
C ALA A 22 9.91 -25.58 15.37
N GLY A 23 9.13 -24.95 14.51
CA GLY A 23 8.96 -23.49 14.48
C GLY A 23 7.99 -23.02 15.57
N TYR A 24 8.52 -22.63 16.73
CA TYR A 24 7.74 -21.93 17.76
C TYR A 24 7.26 -20.56 17.24
N PHE A 25 5.96 -20.42 16.98
CA PHE A 25 5.33 -19.10 16.86
C PHE A 25 5.02 -18.56 18.26
N TYR A 26 5.95 -17.78 18.81
CA TYR A 26 5.72 -17.01 20.02
C TYR A 26 4.90 -15.76 19.66
N TYR A 27 3.57 -15.85 19.80
CA TYR A 27 2.72 -14.67 19.76
C TYR A 27 2.86 -13.90 21.08
N ASP A 28 3.38 -12.68 21.01
CA ASP A 28 3.37 -11.76 22.15
C ASP A 28 1.92 -11.35 22.45
N ASN A 29 1.43 -11.76 23.61
CA ASN A 29 0.02 -11.73 23.98
C ASN A 29 -0.29 -10.60 24.99
N ASN A 30 0.55 -9.56 25.01
CA ASN A 30 0.43 -8.39 25.89
C ASN A 30 -0.26 -7.18 25.22
N SER A 31 -1.46 -7.41 24.67
CA SER A 31 -2.42 -6.33 24.40
C SER A 31 -3.68 -6.60 25.23
N PRO A 32 -4.04 -5.72 26.19
CA PRO A 32 -5.24 -5.95 26.99
C PRO A 32 -6.50 -5.89 26.12
N PRO A 33 -7.54 -6.68 26.42
CA PRO A 33 -8.79 -6.63 25.67
C PRO A 33 -9.44 -5.25 25.84
N CYS A 34 -9.62 -4.54 24.74
CA CYS A 34 -10.29 -3.24 24.74
C CYS A 34 -11.79 -3.43 25.01
N SER A 35 -12.17 -3.36 26.28
CA SER A 35 -13.56 -3.39 26.73
C SER A 35 -14.22 -2.02 26.51
N SER A 36 -14.87 -1.82 25.37
CA SER A 36 -15.78 -0.69 25.20
C SER A 36 -16.96 -0.80 26.18
N PRO A 37 -17.27 0.24 26.98
CA PRO A 37 -18.48 0.25 27.78
C PRO A 37 -19.72 0.36 26.88
N ALA A 38 -20.81 -0.31 27.29
CA ALA A 38 -22.09 -0.23 26.59
C ALA A 38 -22.68 1.20 26.67
N PRO A 39 -23.41 1.66 25.64
CA PRO A 39 -24.02 2.99 25.65
C PRO A 39 -25.15 3.07 26.67
N VAL A 40 -25.02 3.99 27.63
CA VAL A 40 -26.12 4.35 28.53
C VAL A 40 -27.14 5.18 27.73
N HIS A 41 -28.36 4.66 27.59
CA HIS A 41 -29.48 5.44 27.06
C HIS A 41 -29.85 6.54 28.05
N VAL A 42 -29.49 7.79 27.72
CA VAL A 42 -30.10 8.98 28.32
C VAL A 42 -31.06 9.55 27.29
N ALA A 43 -32.36 9.43 27.56
CA ALA A 43 -33.38 10.13 26.78
C ALA A 43 -33.30 11.63 27.13
N VAL A 44 -33.22 12.49 26.11
CA VAL A 44 -33.43 13.93 26.26
C VAL A 44 -34.53 14.34 25.30
N ASP A 45 -35.45 15.12 25.85
CA ASP A 45 -36.74 15.50 25.28
C ASP A 45 -36.62 16.39 24.03
N GLN A 46 -37.61 16.29 23.13
CA GLN A 46 -37.73 17.17 21.96
C GLN A 46 -38.83 18.20 22.17
N SER A 47 -38.44 19.47 22.32
CA SER A 47 -39.38 20.58 22.13
C SER A 47 -38.71 21.78 21.45
N LYS A 48 -39.31 22.22 20.32
CA LYS A 48 -39.67 23.60 19.94
C LYS A 48 -38.65 24.74 20.23
N SER A 49 -38.40 25.69 19.34
CA SER A 49 -39.18 26.18 18.19
C SER A 49 -38.29 26.98 17.23
N ALA A 50 -38.84 27.39 16.08
CA ALA A 50 -38.26 28.45 15.26
C ALA A 50 -38.30 29.82 15.99
N ASP A 51 -37.39 30.74 15.66
CA ASP A 51 -37.68 31.83 14.71
C ASP A 51 -36.39 32.57 14.28
N SER A 52 -36.56 33.39 13.24
CA SER A 52 -35.64 34.36 12.62
C SER A 52 -35.24 35.54 13.53
N LEU A 53 -34.15 36.25 13.16
CA LEU A 53 -34.20 37.69 12.79
C LEU A 53 -32.82 38.25 12.39
N GLU A 54 -32.84 39.45 11.81
CA GLU A 54 -31.79 40.06 10.98
C GLU A 54 -30.77 40.97 11.71
N GLU A 55 -29.65 41.21 11.02
CA GLU A 55 -28.95 42.49 10.83
C GLU A 55 -28.68 43.46 12.01
N LYS A 56 -27.38 43.75 12.24
CA LYS A 56 -26.89 45.14 12.32
C LYS A 56 -25.41 45.29 11.97
N ALA A 57 -25.05 46.41 11.34
CA ALA A 57 -23.72 46.67 10.77
C ALA A 57 -23.02 47.91 11.34
N LEU A 58 -21.66 47.91 11.24
CA LEU A 58 -20.73 49.08 11.21
C LEU A 58 -20.60 49.94 12.50
N PRO A 59 -19.60 50.84 12.64
CA PRO A 59 -18.44 51.19 11.78
C PRO A 59 -17.04 51.08 12.48
N PRO A 60 -15.90 51.45 11.85
CA PRO A 60 -14.54 51.27 12.40
C PRO A 60 -13.94 52.51 13.09
N THR A 61 -12.75 52.37 13.69
CA THR A 61 -11.96 53.49 14.25
C THR A 61 -10.55 53.58 13.65
N ASP A 62 -10.26 54.73 13.03
CA ASP A 62 -8.97 55.14 12.46
C ASP A 62 -7.97 55.71 13.50
N LYS A 63 -6.75 55.99 12.98
CA LYS A 63 -5.65 56.84 13.48
C LYS A 63 -4.58 56.11 14.31
N ALA A 64 -3.30 55.98 13.91
CA ALA A 64 -2.34 56.75 13.08
C ALA A 64 -1.55 57.87 13.79
N ASP A 65 -0.23 57.66 13.88
CA ASP A 65 0.88 58.61 13.56
C ASP A 65 2.19 57.77 13.47
N LYS A 66 3.05 57.88 12.44
CA LYS A 66 4.09 58.90 12.15
C LYS A 66 5.08 59.06 13.33
N SER A 67 6.42 59.08 13.24
CA SER A 67 7.43 59.23 12.17
C SER A 67 8.83 58.84 12.76
N ALA A 68 10.01 58.76 12.11
CA ALA A 68 10.44 59.00 10.72
C ALA A 68 11.82 58.32 10.41
N ASN A 69 12.01 57.92 9.14
CA ASN A 69 13.12 58.29 8.23
C ASN A 69 14.62 58.28 8.67
N SER A 70 15.50 57.57 7.92
CA SER A 70 16.67 58.18 7.22
C SER A 70 17.48 57.22 6.32
N THR A 71 17.52 57.53 5.02
CA THR A 71 18.59 57.35 4.00
C THR A 71 19.55 56.13 3.95
N GLY A 72 19.72 55.61 2.73
CA GLY A 72 20.86 54.79 2.30
C GLY A 72 20.71 54.31 0.86
N LYS A 73 21.16 55.10 -0.14
CA LYS A 73 21.01 54.80 -1.57
C LYS A 73 22.38 54.83 -2.28
N SER A 74 22.69 53.79 -3.07
CA SER A 74 23.69 53.87 -4.14
C SER A 74 23.43 52.78 -5.19
N ASP A 75 23.01 53.22 -6.37
CA ASP A 75 22.86 52.38 -7.56
C ASP A 75 24.24 52.23 -8.26
N VAL A 76 24.58 51.04 -8.77
CA VAL A 76 25.49 50.89 -9.93
C VAL A 76 25.00 49.74 -10.81
N GLU A 77 24.75 50.05 -12.08
CA GLU A 77 24.37 49.13 -13.16
C GLU A 77 25.61 48.72 -13.97
N SER A 78 25.70 47.46 -14.39
CA SER A 78 26.60 47.02 -15.48
C SER A 78 26.03 45.76 -16.13
N ARG A 79 25.90 45.77 -17.45
CA ARG A 79 25.35 44.68 -18.28
C ARG A 79 26.48 43.93 -18.99
N GLU A 80 26.05 42.86 -19.67
CA GLU A 80 26.68 42.12 -20.78
C GLU A 80 27.52 40.89 -20.40
N ASN A 81 27.44 39.73 -21.07
CA ASN A 81 26.56 39.26 -22.17
C ASN A 81 26.40 37.71 -22.07
N PRO A 82 25.44 37.08 -22.76
CA PRO A 82 25.16 35.64 -22.62
C PRO A 82 26.17 34.76 -23.37
N VAL A 83 26.55 33.62 -22.78
CA VAL A 83 27.32 32.57 -23.47
C VAL A 83 26.35 31.54 -24.05
N GLU A 84 26.28 31.52 -25.36
CA GLU A 84 25.58 30.53 -26.17
C GLU A 84 26.35 29.19 -26.11
N VAL A 85 25.69 28.11 -25.66
CA VAL A 85 26.26 26.76 -25.67
C VAL A 85 25.52 25.93 -26.71
N GLU A 86 26.20 25.71 -27.82
CA GLU A 86 25.70 25.03 -29.00
C GLU A 86 25.40 23.53 -28.74
N GLN A 87 24.27 23.06 -29.25
CA GLN A 87 23.87 21.66 -29.15
C GLN A 87 24.65 20.79 -30.15
N GLN A 88 25.31 19.74 -29.67
CA GLN A 88 25.81 18.67 -30.54
C GLN A 88 25.03 17.37 -30.31
N ILE A 89 24.11 17.09 -31.24
CA ILE A 89 23.38 15.83 -31.35
C ILE A 89 24.11 14.95 -32.37
N PRO A 90 24.69 13.79 -31.98
CA PRO A 90 25.17 12.79 -32.94
C PRO A 90 23.98 12.05 -33.59
N PRO A 91 24.15 11.52 -34.83
CA PRO A 91 23.05 11.48 -35.79
C PRO A 91 22.10 10.28 -35.68
N VAL A 92 20.85 10.53 -36.07
CA VAL A 92 19.87 9.51 -36.46
C VAL A 92 20.35 8.79 -37.72
N ILE A 93 20.50 7.46 -37.66
CA ILE A 93 20.67 6.62 -38.85
C ILE A 93 19.31 6.01 -39.19
N GLN A 94 18.78 6.35 -40.36
CA GLN A 94 17.50 5.82 -40.86
C GLN A 94 17.73 4.82 -41.99
N ALA A 95 17.18 3.62 -41.80
CA ALA A 95 16.76 2.62 -42.80
C ALA A 95 17.63 2.32 -44.04
N ALA A 96 18.10 1.07 -44.14
CA ALA A 96 18.21 0.36 -45.42
C ALA A 96 17.86 -1.13 -45.25
N ALA A 97 16.78 -1.54 -45.90
CA ALA A 97 16.44 -2.92 -46.30
C ALA A 97 16.39 -2.91 -47.86
N PRO A 98 16.40 -4.04 -48.62
CA PRO A 98 15.67 -5.27 -48.28
C PRO A 98 16.24 -6.62 -48.80
N ALA A 99 15.44 -7.66 -48.55
CA ALA A 99 15.23 -8.87 -49.36
C ALA A 99 16.22 -10.05 -49.26
N THR A 100 15.70 -11.16 -48.71
CA THR A 100 15.63 -12.41 -49.46
C THR A 100 14.35 -13.17 -49.09
N GLN A 101 13.66 -13.77 -50.08
CA GLN A 101 12.39 -14.48 -49.92
C GLN A 101 12.57 -15.97 -50.26
N THR A 102 11.77 -16.86 -49.64
CA THR A 102 11.20 -18.13 -50.20
C THR A 102 10.56 -18.94 -49.05
N PRO A 103 9.67 -19.92 -49.30
CA PRO A 103 8.38 -19.84 -50.01
C PRO A 103 7.21 -20.39 -49.12
N PRO A 104 5.93 -20.45 -49.57
CA PRO A 104 4.78 -20.51 -48.66
C PRO A 104 4.24 -21.92 -48.37
N VAL A 105 3.52 -22.07 -47.23
CA VAL A 105 2.57 -23.18 -46.98
C VAL A 105 1.29 -22.65 -46.32
N LYS A 106 0.14 -22.97 -46.94
CA LYS A 106 -1.26 -22.87 -46.47
C LYS A 106 -2.11 -23.75 -47.40
N PRO A 107 -3.37 -24.12 -47.07
CA PRO A 107 -4.14 -23.77 -45.86
C PRO A 107 -4.74 -24.98 -45.10
N ALA A 108 -5.24 -24.72 -43.90
CA ALA A 108 -6.39 -25.42 -43.31
C ALA A 108 -7.24 -24.39 -42.56
N GLU A 109 -8.54 -24.64 -42.43
CA GLU A 109 -9.57 -23.61 -42.46
C GLU A 109 -10.45 -23.54 -41.19
N ASN A 110 -10.84 -22.31 -40.82
CA ASN A 110 -11.93 -21.91 -39.92
C ASN A 110 -12.18 -22.68 -38.60
N GLN A 111 -12.05 -21.96 -37.48
CA GLN A 111 -13.25 -21.59 -36.70
C GLN A 111 -13.17 -20.14 -36.21
N VAL A 112 -14.26 -19.40 -36.41
CA VAL A 112 -14.46 -18.04 -35.89
C VAL A 112 -15.25 -18.15 -34.59
N VAL A 113 -14.64 -17.74 -33.46
CA VAL A 113 -15.39 -17.48 -32.22
C VAL A 113 -14.89 -16.19 -31.57
N GLN A 114 -15.72 -15.15 -31.72
CA GLN A 114 -15.88 -13.93 -30.91
C GLN A 114 -14.83 -13.66 -29.81
N ALA A 115 -14.08 -12.56 -29.98
CA ALA A 115 -13.25 -11.99 -28.92
C ALA A 115 -14.11 -11.23 -27.88
N GLY A 116 -14.33 -11.85 -26.72
CA GLY A 116 -14.88 -11.20 -25.52
C GLY A 116 -13.81 -11.06 -24.44
N THR A 117 -13.71 -9.89 -23.81
CA THR A 117 -12.68 -9.55 -22.81
C THR A 117 -12.80 -10.39 -21.54
N GLY A 118 -11.96 -11.43 -21.42
CA GLY A 118 -11.88 -12.25 -20.21
C GLY A 118 -11.04 -11.61 -19.12
N THR A 119 -11.66 -11.21 -18.01
CA THR A 119 -10.98 -10.80 -16.78
C THR A 119 -10.02 -11.90 -16.33
N LYS A 120 -8.76 -11.55 -16.07
CA LYS A 120 -7.74 -12.50 -15.58
C LYS A 120 -7.99 -12.85 -14.11
N VAL A 121 -8.94 -13.75 -13.86
CA VAL A 121 -8.84 -14.62 -12.68
C VAL A 121 -7.53 -15.39 -12.86
N SER A 122 -6.61 -15.29 -11.89
CA SER A 122 -5.31 -15.97 -11.89
C SER A 122 -5.45 -17.47 -11.60
N ARG A 123 -6.31 -18.15 -12.38
CA ARG A 123 -6.46 -19.60 -12.36
C ARG A 123 -5.23 -20.24 -13.00
N ALA A 124 -4.52 -21.05 -12.24
CA ALA A 124 -3.87 -22.23 -12.80
C ALA A 124 -4.93 -23.03 -13.60
N PRO A 125 -4.57 -23.75 -14.67
CA PRO A 125 -5.54 -24.27 -15.63
C PRO A 125 -6.30 -25.50 -15.09
N ASN A 126 -7.23 -25.27 -14.16
CA ASN A 126 -8.32 -26.20 -13.89
C ASN A 126 -9.50 -25.50 -13.22
N THR A 127 -10.72 -25.79 -13.68
CA THR A 127 -11.97 -25.29 -13.10
C THR A 127 -12.38 -26.11 -11.89
N TYR A 128 -11.56 -26.13 -10.84
CA TYR A 128 -12.04 -26.50 -9.51
C TYR A 128 -12.93 -25.38 -9.00
N ILE A 129 -14.23 -25.67 -8.84
CA ILE A 129 -15.00 -25.00 -7.79
C ILE A 129 -14.37 -25.50 -6.49
N ASN A 130 -13.61 -24.63 -5.84
CA ASN A 130 -13.02 -24.95 -4.55
C ASN A 130 -14.13 -24.77 -3.50
N ASP A 131 -14.90 -25.83 -3.25
CA ASP A 131 -16.03 -25.82 -2.29
C ASP A 131 -15.62 -25.35 -0.87
N SER A 132 -14.32 -25.39 -0.55
CA SER A 132 -13.77 -24.87 0.70
C SER A 132 -13.70 -23.33 0.76
N TYR A 133 -13.73 -22.64 -0.38
CA TYR A 133 -13.64 -21.18 -0.51
C TYR A 133 -14.73 -20.65 -1.46
N PRO A 134 -16.01 -20.74 -1.06
CA PRO A 134 -17.16 -20.53 -1.96
C PRO A 134 -17.39 -19.07 -2.36
N MET A 135 -16.81 -18.10 -1.64
CA MET A 135 -16.99 -16.68 -1.92
C MET A 135 -15.89 -16.15 -2.83
N LEU A 136 -16.23 -15.17 -3.68
CA LEU A 136 -15.29 -14.50 -4.58
C LEU A 136 -15.13 -13.03 -4.14
N SER A 137 -13.88 -12.57 -4.05
CA SER A 137 -13.58 -11.18 -3.71
C SER A 137 -14.01 -10.20 -4.81
N LYS A 138 -14.10 -8.90 -4.49
CA LYS A 138 -14.17 -7.87 -5.54
C LYS A 138 -12.90 -7.90 -6.40
N ASP A 139 -13.00 -7.45 -7.64
CA ASP A 139 -11.82 -7.25 -8.48
C ASP A 139 -11.01 -6.03 -8.03
N LYS A 140 -9.69 -6.14 -8.19
CA LYS A 140 -8.66 -5.15 -7.86
C LYS A 140 -7.68 -4.98 -9.03
N GLY A 141 -8.20 -5.10 -10.25
CA GLY A 141 -7.46 -4.82 -11.48
C GLY A 141 -6.20 -5.67 -11.59
N THR A 142 -5.03 -5.03 -11.54
CA THR A 142 -3.73 -5.73 -11.62
C THR A 142 -3.42 -6.61 -10.39
N PHE A 143 -4.18 -6.49 -9.30
CA PHE A 143 -4.11 -7.37 -8.12
C PHE A 143 -5.16 -8.50 -8.16
N GLY A 144 -6.14 -8.41 -9.07
CA GLY A 144 -7.12 -9.46 -9.36
C GLY A 144 -8.07 -9.82 -8.21
N GLN A 145 -8.64 -11.02 -8.33
CA GLN A 145 -9.62 -11.60 -7.41
C GLN A 145 -9.11 -12.89 -6.78
N PHE A 146 -9.59 -13.19 -5.57
CA PHE A 146 -9.38 -14.47 -4.90
C PHE A 146 -10.68 -15.09 -4.41
N HIS A 147 -10.68 -16.42 -4.31
CA HIS A 147 -11.68 -17.15 -3.57
C HIS A 147 -11.37 -17.09 -2.06
N TYR A 148 -12.40 -17.04 -1.21
CA TYR A 148 -12.24 -17.01 0.25
C TYR A 148 -13.42 -17.68 0.98
N ARG A 149 -13.23 -17.91 2.28
CA ARG A 149 -14.30 -18.22 3.23
C ARG A 149 -14.21 -17.31 4.46
N ASP A 150 -15.37 -17.09 5.08
CA ASP A 150 -15.45 -16.42 6.38
C ASP A 150 -14.99 -17.34 7.49
N THR A 151 -14.44 -16.72 8.52
CA THR A 151 -14.10 -17.36 9.79
C THR A 151 -14.61 -16.46 10.94
N TYR A 152 -14.08 -16.62 12.16
CA TYR A 152 -14.57 -15.88 13.31
C TYR A 152 -14.15 -14.40 13.32
N GLY A 153 -15.04 -13.50 13.76
CA GLY A 153 -14.72 -12.09 14.02
C GLY A 153 -14.29 -11.30 12.77
N GLY A 154 -14.96 -11.54 11.64
CA GLY A 154 -14.67 -10.86 10.36
C GLY A 154 -13.27 -11.13 9.80
N ARG A 155 -12.61 -12.20 10.26
CA ARG A 155 -11.42 -12.78 9.62
C ARG A 155 -11.83 -13.62 8.42
N ILE A 156 -11.01 -13.64 7.39
CA ILE A 156 -11.20 -14.54 6.24
C ILE A 156 -10.00 -15.46 6.06
N GLU A 157 -10.26 -16.60 5.45
CA GLU A 157 -9.24 -17.48 4.89
C GLU A 157 -9.32 -17.38 3.37
N ILE A 158 -8.21 -17.03 2.72
CA ILE A 158 -8.10 -16.89 1.27
C ILE A 158 -7.61 -18.22 0.69
N ASP A 159 -8.04 -18.58 -0.53
CA ASP A 159 -7.56 -19.77 -1.23
C ASP A 159 -6.02 -19.80 -1.23
N PRO A 160 -5.39 -20.83 -0.64
CA PRO A 160 -3.94 -20.89 -0.46
C PRO A 160 -3.19 -20.89 -1.80
N GLN A 161 -3.78 -21.39 -2.89
CA GLN A 161 -3.16 -21.33 -4.21
C GLN A 161 -3.03 -19.88 -4.72
N TRP A 162 -4.02 -19.03 -4.41
CA TRP A 162 -3.93 -17.61 -4.74
C TRP A 162 -2.89 -16.90 -3.86
N VAL A 163 -2.83 -17.24 -2.57
CA VAL A 163 -1.83 -16.68 -1.65
C VAL A 163 -0.41 -17.04 -2.10
N GLU A 164 -0.13 -18.32 -2.36
CA GLU A 164 1.16 -18.79 -2.88
C GLU A 164 1.55 -18.12 -4.20
N ALA A 165 0.59 -17.98 -5.12
CA ALA A 165 0.85 -17.40 -6.43
C ALA A 165 1.07 -15.87 -6.41
N ASN A 166 0.59 -15.14 -5.39
CA ASN A 166 0.51 -13.67 -5.46
C ASN A 166 1.09 -12.92 -4.25
N ILE A 167 1.22 -13.54 -3.08
CA ILE A 167 1.77 -12.90 -1.88
C ILE A 167 3.25 -13.27 -1.71
N VAL A 168 4.11 -12.26 -1.67
CA VAL A 168 5.57 -12.39 -1.53
C VAL A 168 6.05 -11.75 -0.24
N THR A 169 7.17 -12.25 0.29
CA THR A 169 7.84 -11.60 1.43
C THR A 169 8.92 -10.66 0.92
N ILE A 170 8.87 -9.39 1.32
CA ILE A 170 9.90 -8.38 1.06
C ILE A 170 10.52 -7.89 2.36
N VAL A 171 11.68 -7.22 2.27
CA VAL A 171 12.26 -6.44 3.37
C VAL A 171 12.00 -4.96 3.08
N LEU A 172 11.42 -4.24 4.04
CA LEU A 172 11.22 -2.80 3.92
C LEU A 172 12.51 -2.04 4.27
N PRO A 173 13.04 -1.20 3.36
CA PRO A 173 14.20 -0.33 3.64
C PRO A 173 14.05 0.52 4.91
N GLY A 174 15.17 0.81 5.56
CA GLY A 174 15.27 1.62 6.78
C GLY A 174 14.81 0.95 8.07
N ILE A 175 13.64 0.30 8.06
CA ILE A 175 13.15 -0.45 9.23
C ILE A 175 13.59 -1.92 9.27
N ASN A 176 14.17 -2.44 8.18
CA ASN A 176 14.66 -3.83 8.03
C ASN A 176 13.62 -4.92 8.39
N ARG A 177 12.33 -4.59 8.30
CA ARG A 177 11.22 -5.48 8.66
C ARG A 177 10.82 -6.34 7.47
N LYS A 178 10.72 -7.65 7.68
CA LYS A 178 10.09 -8.56 6.71
C LYS A 178 8.58 -8.41 6.76
N VAL A 179 7.95 -8.26 5.59
CA VAL A 179 6.49 -8.10 5.44
C VAL A 179 5.98 -8.90 4.24
N GLN A 180 4.72 -9.31 4.30
CA GLN A 180 4.03 -9.95 3.18
C GLN A 180 3.20 -8.92 2.41
N VAL A 181 3.33 -8.90 1.09
CA VAL A 181 2.64 -7.97 0.18
C VAL A 181 2.26 -8.67 -1.12
N HIS A 182 1.37 -8.08 -1.91
CA HIS A 182 1.15 -8.53 -3.28
C HIS A 182 2.41 -8.34 -4.13
N LYS A 183 2.77 -9.31 -4.97
CA LYS A 183 3.94 -9.21 -5.87
C LYS A 183 3.92 -7.94 -6.73
N ASN A 184 2.76 -7.61 -7.31
CA ASN A 184 2.56 -6.38 -8.12
C ASN A 184 2.49 -5.07 -7.30
N ALA A 185 2.63 -5.15 -5.97
CA ALA A 185 2.73 -4.02 -5.04
C ALA A 185 4.15 -3.88 -4.44
N ALA A 186 4.98 -4.92 -4.50
CA ALA A 186 6.29 -4.98 -3.86
C ALA A 186 7.16 -3.74 -4.15
N ASP A 187 7.26 -3.34 -5.42
CA ASP A 187 8.06 -2.19 -5.84
C ASP A 187 7.51 -0.86 -5.28
N ASN A 188 6.19 -0.72 -5.16
CA ASN A 188 5.57 0.46 -4.55
C ASN A 188 5.98 0.56 -3.06
N PHE A 189 5.90 -0.56 -2.32
CA PHE A 189 6.34 -0.64 -0.92
C PHE A 189 7.84 -0.33 -0.75
N ILE A 190 8.69 -0.97 -1.55
CA ILE A 190 10.14 -0.75 -1.52
C ILE A 190 10.48 0.72 -1.85
N THR A 191 9.79 1.31 -2.83
CA THR A 191 9.97 2.71 -3.22
C THR A 191 9.57 3.67 -2.11
N ALA A 192 8.39 3.48 -1.49
CA ALA A 192 7.94 4.29 -0.36
C ALA A 192 8.95 4.25 0.80
N PHE A 193 9.40 3.05 1.18
CA PHE A 193 10.36 2.90 2.28
C PHE A 193 11.79 3.35 1.93
N ASN A 194 12.18 3.34 0.65
CA ASN A 194 13.41 4.01 0.21
C ASN A 194 13.32 5.53 0.38
N TYR A 195 12.18 6.15 0.07
CA TYR A 195 11.97 7.58 0.37
C TYR A 195 12.00 7.86 1.88
N ILE A 196 11.37 7.02 2.70
CA ILE A 196 11.41 7.14 4.18
C ILE A 196 12.83 6.99 4.73
N ASN A 197 13.61 6.04 4.22
CA ASN A 197 14.98 5.78 4.68
C ASN A 197 15.95 6.91 4.33
N ASN A 198 15.82 7.49 3.14
CA ASN A 198 16.79 8.43 2.59
C ASN A 198 16.36 9.91 2.70
N GLY A 199 15.11 10.19 3.07
CA GLY A 199 14.55 11.54 3.08
C GLY A 199 14.53 12.21 4.45
N THR A 200 14.45 13.54 4.43
CA THR A 200 14.23 14.39 5.60
C THR A 200 13.00 15.29 5.41
N ALA A 201 12.49 15.86 6.51
CA ALA A 201 11.44 16.86 6.52
C ALA A 201 11.71 17.91 7.59
N VAL A 202 11.17 19.11 7.43
CA VAL A 202 11.23 20.16 8.45
C VAL A 202 9.96 20.08 9.30
N VAL A 203 10.11 19.70 10.57
CA VAL A 203 9.04 19.62 11.57
C VAL A 203 9.31 20.66 12.65
N ASN A 204 8.38 21.58 12.87
CA ASN A 204 8.49 22.65 13.87
C ASN A 204 9.83 23.43 13.79
N GLY A 205 10.28 23.73 12.57
CA GLY A 205 11.52 24.47 12.30
C GLY A 205 12.82 23.66 12.40
N ARG A 206 12.75 22.34 12.65
CA ARG A 206 13.91 21.44 12.71
C ARG A 206 13.85 20.40 11.60
N GLU A 207 14.98 20.19 10.91
CA GLU A 207 15.12 19.05 10.00
C GLU A 207 15.20 17.73 10.78
N VAL A 208 14.39 16.75 10.37
CA VAL A 208 14.33 15.40 10.95
C VAL A 208 14.31 14.34 9.84
N PRO A 209 14.92 13.16 10.04
CA PRO A 209 14.77 12.03 9.09
C PRO A 209 13.31 11.56 9.02
N LEU A 210 12.82 11.24 7.82
CA LEU A 210 11.45 10.71 7.63
C LEU A 210 11.25 9.40 8.39
N LEU A 211 12.28 8.56 8.47
CA LEU A 211 12.28 7.33 9.28
C LEU A 211 11.89 7.58 10.75
N SER A 212 12.21 8.76 11.30
CA SER A 212 11.85 9.11 12.69
C SER A 212 10.35 9.40 12.88
N LEU A 213 9.58 9.57 11.80
CA LEU A 213 8.13 9.82 11.83
C LEU A 213 7.31 8.52 11.87
N VAL A 214 7.92 7.37 11.56
CA VAL A 214 7.29 6.05 11.69
C VAL A 214 7.43 5.57 13.12
N LYS A 215 6.33 5.61 13.89
CA LYS A 215 6.25 5.15 15.29
C LYS A 215 5.67 3.75 15.42
N SER A 216 4.61 3.45 14.66
CA SER A 216 4.05 2.10 14.52
C SER A 216 3.85 1.74 13.06
N MET A 217 3.72 0.43 12.79
CA MET A 217 3.47 -0.11 11.46
C MET A 217 2.62 -1.37 11.61
N ASP A 218 1.38 -1.28 11.15
CA ASP A 218 0.26 -2.11 11.56
C ASP A 218 -0.32 -2.85 10.34
N GLY A 219 0.29 -4.00 10.05
CA GLY A 219 -0.15 -4.90 8.97
C GLY A 219 0.22 -4.44 7.56
N THR A 220 0.32 -5.43 6.66
CA THR A 220 0.41 -5.20 5.21
C THR A 220 -0.45 -6.22 4.46
N PHE A 221 -0.30 -7.49 4.83
CA PHE A 221 -1.19 -8.59 4.48
C PHE A 221 -1.92 -9.06 5.75
N VAL A 222 -3.21 -8.68 5.88
CA VAL A 222 -4.07 -9.05 7.00
C VAL A 222 -5.44 -9.45 6.44
N THR A 223 -5.77 -10.73 6.51
CA THR A 223 -6.96 -11.30 5.85
C THR A 223 -8.23 -11.06 6.68
N ARG A 224 -8.97 -9.99 6.36
CA ARG A 224 -10.13 -9.53 7.11
C ARG A 224 -11.11 -8.71 6.28
N HIS A 225 -12.33 -8.62 6.79
CA HIS A 225 -13.25 -7.53 6.46
C HIS A 225 -12.78 -6.21 7.07
N VAL A 226 -13.23 -5.09 6.50
CA VAL A 226 -13.04 -3.76 7.07
C VAL A 226 -13.58 -3.76 8.51
N ASN A 227 -12.79 -3.22 9.44
CA ASN A 227 -13.07 -3.14 10.88
C ASN A 227 -13.48 -4.47 11.54
N TRP A 228 -12.98 -5.61 11.03
CA TRP A 228 -13.25 -6.95 11.58
C TRP A 228 -14.75 -7.31 11.61
N SER A 229 -15.58 -6.69 10.75
CA SER A 229 -17.02 -6.95 10.69
C SER A 229 -17.39 -7.68 9.39
N PRO A 230 -17.93 -8.91 9.45
CA PRO A 230 -18.28 -9.69 8.25
C PRO A 230 -19.37 -9.04 7.38
N THR A 231 -20.14 -8.09 7.93
CA THR A 231 -21.16 -7.33 7.17
C THR A 231 -20.57 -6.20 6.30
N ARG A 232 -19.27 -5.94 6.40
CA ARG A 232 -18.56 -4.93 5.59
C ARG A 232 -17.83 -5.60 4.42
N GLY A 233 -17.32 -4.81 3.47
CA GLY A 233 -16.46 -5.34 2.41
C GLY A 233 -15.12 -5.86 2.95
N ILE A 234 -14.44 -6.68 2.14
CA ILE A 234 -13.07 -7.14 2.40
C ILE A 234 -12.11 -5.94 2.43
N SER A 235 -11.21 -5.89 3.42
CA SER A 235 -10.19 -4.84 3.55
C SER A 235 -9.08 -5.02 2.51
N ASN A 236 -8.52 -3.91 2.01
CA ASN A 236 -7.40 -3.93 1.06
C ASN A 236 -6.12 -4.57 1.64
N HIS A 237 -5.97 -4.61 2.97
CA HIS A 237 -4.99 -5.45 3.66
C HIS A 237 -5.08 -6.94 3.26
N SER A 238 -6.26 -7.44 2.88
CA SER A 238 -6.43 -8.84 2.46
C SER A 238 -5.83 -9.15 1.09
N TRP A 239 -5.48 -8.13 0.28
CA TRP A 239 -4.73 -8.33 -0.96
C TRP A 239 -3.22 -8.15 -0.77
N GLY A 240 -2.75 -7.64 0.37
CA GLY A 240 -1.35 -7.27 0.55
C GLY A 240 -0.97 -5.96 -0.16
N ILE A 241 -1.94 -5.04 -0.35
CA ILE A 241 -1.77 -3.79 -1.13
C ILE A 241 -1.94 -2.52 -0.28
N ALA A 242 -2.03 -2.67 1.05
CA ALA A 242 -2.22 -1.57 1.98
C ALA A 242 -1.30 -1.69 3.20
N ILE A 243 -1.20 -0.62 3.99
CA ILE A 243 -0.41 -0.54 5.21
C ILE A 243 -0.95 0.57 6.11
N ASP A 244 -1.01 0.30 7.41
CA ASP A 244 -1.39 1.31 8.40
C ASP A 244 -0.11 1.79 9.13
N ILE A 245 0.12 3.09 9.23
CA ILE A 245 1.26 3.71 9.94
C ILE A 245 0.73 4.59 11.06
N ASN A 246 1.37 4.53 12.24
CA ASN A 246 0.98 5.31 13.43
C ASN A 246 -0.50 5.11 13.82
N ALA A 247 -1.02 3.89 13.72
CA ALA A 247 -2.46 3.63 13.80
C ALA A 247 -3.11 4.13 15.09
N ALA A 248 -2.41 4.07 16.24
CA ALA A 248 -2.95 4.33 17.57
C ALA A 248 -3.68 5.69 17.73
N ASP A 249 -3.23 6.74 17.05
CA ASP A 249 -3.76 8.11 17.13
C ASP A 249 -4.29 8.67 15.78
N HIS A 250 -4.31 7.85 14.73
CA HIS A 250 -4.62 8.25 13.36
C HIS A 250 -5.94 7.71 12.79
N TYR A 251 -6.80 7.10 13.62
CA TYR A 251 -8.21 6.72 13.34
C TYR A 251 -9.15 7.95 13.13
N ARG A 252 -8.73 8.89 12.29
CA ARG A 252 -9.34 10.23 12.13
C ARG A 252 -8.97 10.86 10.80
N TYR A 253 -9.60 12.01 10.53
CA TYR A 253 -9.10 12.98 9.57
C TYR A 253 -7.92 13.79 10.15
N VAL A 254 -6.90 14.02 9.32
CA VAL A 254 -5.80 14.98 9.51
C VAL A 254 -6.05 16.15 8.58
N ASN A 255 -6.11 17.37 9.10
CA ASN A 255 -6.37 18.58 8.32
C ASN A 255 -5.05 19.23 7.87
N PRO A 256 -4.68 19.20 6.57
CA PRO A 256 -3.37 19.70 6.13
C PRO A 256 -3.12 21.19 6.39
N GLY A 257 -4.19 22.00 6.46
CA GLY A 257 -4.10 23.44 6.74
C GLY A 257 -3.99 23.78 8.23
N LYS A 258 -4.27 22.84 9.13
CA LYS A 258 -4.19 23.03 10.60
C LYS A 258 -3.09 22.18 11.25
N GLU A 259 -2.74 21.07 10.61
CA GLU A 259 -1.80 20.06 11.11
C GLU A 259 -0.65 19.81 10.11
N PRO A 260 0.02 20.84 9.57
CA PRO A 260 1.08 20.66 8.56
C PRO A 260 2.32 19.90 9.09
N ALA A 261 2.43 19.74 10.40
CA ALA A 261 3.49 18.99 11.09
C ALA A 261 3.09 17.53 11.41
N ASP A 262 1.91 17.07 10.99
CA ASP A 262 1.44 15.70 11.22
C ASP A 262 2.36 14.67 10.53
N PRO A 263 2.80 13.61 11.23
CA PRO A 263 3.76 12.66 10.68
C PRO A 263 3.20 11.90 9.47
N ASN A 264 1.90 11.58 9.46
CA ASN A 264 1.28 10.81 8.39
C ASN A 264 0.99 11.67 7.16
N LEU A 265 0.69 12.96 7.33
CA LEU A 265 0.68 13.93 6.23
C LEU A 265 2.05 14.08 5.57
N ILE A 266 3.12 14.18 6.38
CA ILE A 266 4.49 14.32 5.85
C ILE A 266 4.91 13.04 5.11
N LEU A 267 4.67 11.86 5.71
CA LEU A 267 4.94 10.57 5.08
C LEU A 267 4.10 10.35 3.81
N TRP A 268 2.84 10.83 3.79
CA TRP A 268 2.01 10.87 2.60
C TRP A 268 2.69 11.62 1.46
N GLU A 269 3.02 12.91 1.69
CA GLU A 269 3.54 13.78 0.64
C GLU A 269 4.95 13.38 0.17
N LYS A 270 5.81 12.93 1.08
CA LYS A 270 7.23 12.69 0.81
C LYS A 270 7.55 11.26 0.38
N ALA A 271 6.71 10.27 0.71
CA ALA A 271 7.00 8.86 0.45
C ALA A 271 5.86 8.10 -0.22
N PHE A 272 4.67 8.04 0.38
CA PHE A 272 3.60 7.16 -0.11
C PHE A 272 2.98 7.67 -1.42
N LYS A 273 2.69 8.98 -1.53
CA LYS A 273 2.17 9.61 -2.76
C LYS A 273 3.12 9.46 -3.96
N PRO A 274 4.42 9.82 -3.89
CA PRO A 274 5.34 9.61 -5.02
C PRO A 274 5.58 8.13 -5.33
N ALA A 275 5.44 7.24 -4.34
CA ALA A 275 5.46 5.79 -4.56
C ALA A 275 4.14 5.21 -5.13
N GLY A 276 3.15 6.05 -5.46
CA GLY A 276 1.92 5.64 -6.15
C GLY A 276 0.80 5.10 -5.25
N PHE A 277 0.87 5.29 -3.94
CA PHE A 277 -0.24 5.01 -3.03
C PHE A 277 -1.32 6.09 -3.11
N SER A 278 -2.52 5.74 -2.64
CA SER A 278 -3.60 6.61 -2.20
C SER A 278 -3.62 6.66 -0.67
N TRP A 279 -4.28 7.67 -0.09
CA TRP A 279 -4.31 7.92 1.36
C TRP A 279 -5.73 7.94 1.91
N GLY A 280 -5.97 7.15 2.96
CA GLY A 280 -7.27 6.98 3.60
C GLY A 280 -7.78 8.20 4.36
N ASN A 281 -6.94 9.23 4.54
CA ASN A 281 -7.36 10.50 5.12
C ASN A 281 -8.59 11.10 4.38
N SER A 282 -8.73 10.87 3.07
CA SER A 282 -9.91 11.27 2.30
C SER A 282 -11.25 10.71 2.82
N TYR A 283 -11.21 9.63 3.61
CA TYR A 283 -12.35 9.02 4.30
C TYR A 283 -12.12 8.88 5.82
N SER A 284 -11.36 9.81 6.43
CA SER A 284 -11.04 9.87 7.87
C SER A 284 -10.26 8.66 8.42
N ASP A 285 -9.41 8.08 7.59
CA ASP A 285 -8.54 6.94 7.91
C ASP A 285 -7.08 7.33 7.63
N SER A 286 -6.53 8.27 8.42
CA SER A 286 -5.23 8.88 8.14
C SER A 286 -4.02 7.98 8.38
N MET A 287 -4.19 6.81 9.02
CA MET A 287 -3.14 5.78 9.08
C MET A 287 -2.99 4.99 7.80
N HIS A 288 -4.05 4.87 7.00
CA HIS A 288 -4.12 3.91 5.90
C HIS A 288 -3.53 4.45 4.59
N TYR A 289 -2.60 3.69 4.02
CA TYR A 289 -2.08 3.89 2.67
C TYR A 289 -2.37 2.65 1.84
N GLU A 290 -2.89 2.83 0.63
CA GLU A 290 -3.31 1.71 -0.22
C GLU A 290 -3.00 1.94 -1.71
N LEU A 291 -2.85 0.87 -2.48
CA LEU A 291 -2.74 0.95 -3.93
C LEU A 291 -4.11 0.75 -4.59
N LEU A 292 -4.49 1.69 -5.44
CA LEU A 292 -5.66 1.61 -6.31
C LEU A 292 -5.17 1.48 -7.76
N LYS A 293 -5.38 0.33 -8.39
CA LYS A 293 -5.01 -0.01 -9.77
C LYS A 293 -6.13 -0.80 -10.46
#